data_AF-A0A484N0F1-F1
#
_entry.id   AF-A0A484N0F1-F1
#
_cell.length_a   1.000
_cell.length_b   1.000
_cell.length_c   1.000
_cell.angle_alpha   90.00
_cell.angle_beta   90.00
_cell.angle_gamma   90.00
#
_symmetry.space_group_name_H-M   'P 1'
#
loop_
_entity.id
_entity.type
_entity.pdbx_description
1 polymer ?
#
loop_
_entity_poly.entity_id
_entity_poly.type
_entity_poly.pdbx_seq_one_letter_code
_entity_poly.pdbx_strand_id
1 'polypeptide(L)'
;MRQPLVLQLQKTKDGLEEYAEFAHLPRRQFTDFALVRKEIEDETNRLTGETKQISAVPIHLSIYSPNVVNLTLIDLPSLTRVAVEGQPESIVQEIENMVRTYVQKPNCIILAITPANQDIATSDAIKLSREVDPSGERTFGVLTKLDLMDKGTNALDASIWCSAAYALCCKLL
;
A
#
# COMPACT_ATOMS: atom_id res chain seq x y z
N MET A 1 -0.54 -7.44 -2.52
CA MET A 1 -1.86 -7.11 -3.10
C MET A 1 -1.83 -7.24 -4.62
N ARG A 2 -2.92 -7.70 -5.25
CA ARG A 2 -3.06 -7.88 -6.72
C ARG A 2 -3.90 -6.77 -7.39
N GLN A 3 -4.36 -5.81 -6.61
CA GLN A 3 -5.07 -4.64 -7.10
C GLN A 3 -4.86 -3.50 -6.11
N PRO A 4 -5.02 -2.23 -6.53
CA PRO A 4 -4.93 -1.10 -5.62
C PRO A 4 -6.00 -1.15 -4.53
N LEU A 5 -5.65 -0.78 -3.31
CA LEU A 5 -6.59 -0.57 -2.21
C LEU A 5 -6.53 0.90 -1.81
N VAL A 6 -7.63 1.62 -2.05
CA VAL A 6 -7.82 3.00 -1.62
C VAL A 6 -8.56 2.97 -0.29
N LEU A 7 -7.80 3.14 0.79
CA LEU A 7 -8.28 3.19 2.14
C LEU A 7 -8.51 4.64 2.59
N GLN A 8 -9.75 4.98 2.95
CA GLN A 8 -10.12 6.29 3.48
C GLN A 8 -10.39 6.17 4.97
N LEU A 9 -9.62 6.88 5.78
CA LEU A 9 -9.91 7.07 7.19
C LEU A 9 -10.84 8.27 7.34
N GLN A 10 -11.96 8.08 8.02
CA GLN A 10 -12.95 9.10 8.30
C GLN A 10 -13.13 9.26 9.81
N LYS A 11 -12.82 10.45 10.31
CA LYS A 11 -12.97 10.77 11.72
C LYS A 11 -14.45 10.89 12.07
N THR A 12 -14.89 10.09 13.04
CA THR A 12 -16.23 10.18 13.62
C THR A 12 -16.24 10.94 14.93
N LYS A 13 -17.43 11.22 15.46
CA LYS A 13 -17.59 11.80 16.80
C LYS A 13 -17.17 10.79 17.86
N ASP A 14 -16.63 11.30 18.97
CA ASP A 14 -16.22 10.47 20.11
C ASP A 14 -17.40 9.64 20.63
N GLY A 15 -17.12 8.38 20.99
CA GLY A 15 -18.13 7.44 21.50
C GLY A 15 -18.95 6.71 20.43
N LEU A 16 -18.71 6.96 19.14
CA LEU A 16 -19.26 6.12 18.07
C LEU A 16 -18.39 4.86 17.88
N GLU A 17 -19.06 3.74 17.62
CA GLU A 17 -18.40 2.46 17.34
C GLU A 17 -17.64 2.52 16.00
N GLU A 18 -16.46 1.90 15.97
CA GLU A 18 -15.62 1.85 14.79
C GLU A 18 -16.19 0.85 13.78
N TYR A 19 -16.24 1.22 12.51
CA TYR A 19 -16.70 0.32 11.46
C TYR A 19 -16.01 0.63 10.13
N ALA A 20 -16.04 -0.33 9.22
CA ALA A 20 -15.59 -0.18 7.86
C ALA A 20 -16.74 -0.39 6.87
N GLU A 21 -16.66 0.25 5.71
CA GLU A 21 -17.63 0.11 4.61
C GLU A 21 -16.89 0.07 3.28
N PHE A 22 -17.29 -0.87 2.42
CA PHE A 22 -16.77 -0.98 1.06
C PHE A 22 -17.67 -0.26 0.07
N ALA A 23 -17.09 0.43 -0.90
CA ALA A 23 -17.88 1.13 -1.92
C ALA A 23 -18.74 0.18 -2.78
N HIS A 24 -18.29 -1.07 -2.99
CA HIS A 24 -19.03 -2.09 -3.73
C HIS A 24 -20.12 -2.78 -2.89
N LEU A 25 -20.17 -2.53 -1.58
CA LEU A 25 -21.19 -3.05 -0.65
C LEU A 25 -21.80 -1.90 0.18
N PRO A 26 -22.52 -0.98 -0.46
CA PRO A 26 -23.09 0.17 0.24
C PRO A 26 -24.06 -0.29 1.34
N ARG A 27 -24.03 0.41 2.49
CA ARG A 27 -24.85 0.13 3.69
C ARG A 27 -24.49 -1.13 4.46
N ARG A 28 -23.44 -1.85 4.08
CA ARG A 28 -22.91 -2.97 4.86
C ARG A 28 -21.74 -2.48 5.72
N GLN A 29 -21.96 -2.43 7.02
CA GLN A 29 -20.93 -2.05 8.00
C GLN A 29 -20.20 -3.30 8.50
N PHE A 30 -18.88 -3.20 8.58
CA PHE A 30 -17.99 -4.24 9.07
C PHE A 30 -17.34 -3.74 10.37
N THR A 31 -17.65 -4.37 11.50
CA THR A 31 -17.01 -4.07 12.79
C THR A 31 -15.84 -5.01 13.09
N ASP A 32 -15.79 -6.17 12.41
CA ASP A 32 -14.71 -7.14 12.52
C ASP A 32 -13.72 -6.99 11.35
N PHE A 33 -12.48 -6.63 11.68
CA PHE A 33 -11.39 -6.49 10.71
C PHE A 33 -11.01 -7.80 10.01
N ALA A 34 -11.27 -8.97 10.62
CA ALA A 34 -11.07 -10.25 9.95
C ALA A 34 -12.03 -10.41 8.76
N LEU A 35 -13.27 -9.93 8.90
CA LEU A 35 -14.26 -9.92 7.81
C LEU A 35 -13.89 -8.89 6.73
N VAL A 36 -13.32 -7.76 7.11
CA VAL A 36 -12.78 -6.77 6.15
C VAL A 36 -11.67 -7.40 5.30
N ARG A 37 -10.71 -8.08 5.94
CA ARG A 37 -9.63 -8.77 5.20
C ARG A 37 -10.19 -9.83 4.25
N LYS A 38 -11.12 -10.65 4.74
CA LYS A 38 -11.77 -11.67 3.92
C LYS A 38 -12.49 -11.07 2.71
N GLU A 39 -13.22 -9.97 2.91
CA GLU A 39 -13.91 -9.27 1.81
C GLU A 39 -12.93 -8.69 0.78
N ILE A 40 -11.78 -8.15 1.21
CA ILE A 40 -10.72 -7.70 0.29
C ILE A 40 -10.21 -8.88 -0.55
N GLU A 41 -9.98 -10.03 0.05
CA GLU A 41 -9.54 -11.25 -0.64
C GLU A 41 -10.61 -11.75 -1.63
N ASP A 42 -11.86 -11.84 -1.19
CA ASP A 42 -13.00 -12.28 -2.00
C ASP A 42 -13.21 -11.37 -3.22
N GLU A 43 -13.19 -10.04 -3.03
CA GLU A 43 -13.32 -9.08 -4.13
C GLU A 43 -12.13 -9.13 -5.09
N THR A 44 -10.91 -9.36 -4.57
CA THR A 44 -9.72 -9.56 -5.40
C THR A 44 -9.84 -10.82 -6.25
N ASN A 45 -10.28 -11.93 -5.66
CA ASN A 45 -10.49 -13.19 -6.37
C ASN A 45 -11.62 -13.08 -7.40
N ARG A 46 -12.66 -12.29 -7.13
CA ARG A 46 -13.77 -12.08 -8.06
C ARG A 46 -13.33 -11.41 -9.36
N LEU A 47 -12.41 -10.44 -9.28
CA LEU A 47 -11.95 -9.68 -10.44
C LEU A 47 -10.74 -10.32 -11.16
N THR A 48 -9.82 -10.92 -10.41
CA THR A 48 -8.57 -11.48 -10.96
C THR A 48 -8.64 -12.98 -11.22
N GLY A 49 -9.69 -13.65 -10.72
CA GLY A 49 -9.78 -15.10 -10.73
C GLY A 49 -8.75 -15.77 -9.80
N GLU A 50 -8.65 -17.10 -9.91
CA GLU A 50 -7.58 -17.88 -9.27
C GLU A 50 -6.23 -17.74 -10.00
N THR A 51 -6.24 -17.18 -11.22
CA THR A 51 -5.02 -16.86 -11.94
C THR A 51 -4.35 -15.66 -11.26
N LYS A 52 -3.01 -15.65 -11.23
CA LYS A 52 -2.20 -14.60 -10.56
C LYS A 52 -2.26 -13.25 -11.27
N GLN A 53 -3.36 -12.92 -11.96
CA GLN A 53 -3.52 -11.69 -12.69
C GLN A 53 -3.67 -10.49 -11.75
N ILE A 54 -3.40 -9.30 -12.27
CA ILE A 54 -3.46 -8.03 -11.55
C ILE A 54 -4.58 -7.21 -12.15
N SER A 55 -5.35 -6.52 -11.31
CA SER A 55 -6.41 -5.62 -11.73
C SER A 55 -6.01 -4.17 -11.46
N ALA A 56 -6.27 -3.28 -12.41
CA ALA A 56 -6.12 -1.84 -12.24
C ALA A 56 -7.30 -1.20 -11.50
N VAL A 57 -8.40 -1.94 -11.31
CA VAL A 57 -9.60 -1.46 -10.62
C VAL A 57 -9.32 -1.42 -9.11
N PRO A 58 -9.41 -0.25 -8.46
CA PRO A 58 -9.17 -0.14 -7.02
C PRO A 58 -10.33 -0.68 -6.20
N ILE A 59 -10.03 -1.32 -5.06
CA ILE A 59 -11.00 -1.48 -3.97
C ILE A 59 -11.04 -0.17 -3.19
N HIS A 60 -12.24 0.36 -2.98
CA HIS A 60 -12.46 1.51 -2.11
C HIS A 60 -13.02 1.06 -0.76
N LEU A 61 -12.26 1.31 0.31
CA LEU A 61 -12.60 0.97 1.69
C LEU A 61 -12.58 2.23 2.54
N SER A 62 -13.65 2.49 3.28
CA SER A 62 -13.73 3.57 4.26
C SER A 62 -13.73 2.99 5.66
N ILE A 63 -12.85 3.47 6.54
CA ILE A 63 -12.83 3.15 7.97
C ILE A 63 -13.25 4.38 8.76
N TYR A 64 -14.28 4.20 9.58
CA TYR A 64 -14.88 5.22 10.42
C TYR A 64 -14.43 4.97 11.87
N SER A 65 -13.74 5.94 12.47
CA SER A 65 -13.27 5.83 13.86
C SER A 65 -13.10 7.22 14.49
N PRO A 66 -13.33 7.37 15.80
CA PRO A 66 -13.04 8.63 16.51
C PRO A 66 -11.53 8.85 16.70
N ASN A 67 -10.74 7.77 16.62
CA ASN A 67 -9.31 7.73 16.91
C ASN A 67 -8.42 8.01 15.68
N VAL A 68 -9.03 8.23 14.50
CA VAL A 68 -8.31 8.50 13.26
C VAL A 68 -8.48 9.96 12.83
N VAL A 69 -7.62 10.38 11.91
CA VAL A 69 -7.76 11.65 11.18
C VAL A 69 -8.29 11.37 9.78
N ASN A 70 -8.87 12.38 9.14
CA ASN A 70 -9.28 12.27 7.74
C ASN A 70 -8.04 12.14 6.86
N LEU A 71 -7.80 10.93 6.33
CA LEU A 71 -6.62 10.61 5.54
C LEU A 71 -6.97 9.57 4.48
N THR A 72 -6.36 9.67 3.29
CA THR A 72 -6.44 8.63 2.27
C THR A 72 -5.09 7.93 2.18
N LEU A 73 -5.10 6.62 2.35
CA LEU A 73 -4.00 5.70 2.21
C LEU A 73 -4.24 4.88 0.95
N ILE A 74 -3.21 4.72 0.12
CA ILE A 74 -3.31 3.95 -1.11
C ILE A 74 -2.25 2.86 -1.03
N ASP A 75 -2.69 1.61 -0.93
CA ASP A 75 -1.81 0.46 -1.11
C ASP A 75 -1.81 0.04 -2.57
N LEU A 76 -0.62 -0.18 -3.12
CA LEU A 76 -0.40 -0.43 -4.53
C LEU A 76 0.26 -1.79 -4.72
N PRO A 77 0.01 -2.49 -5.84
CA PRO A 77 0.74 -3.70 -6.16
C PRO A 77 2.26 -3.46 -6.14
N SER A 78 3.01 -4.39 -5.55
CA SER A 78 4.47 -4.29 -5.47
C SER A 78 5.08 -4.31 -6.86
N LEU A 79 6.12 -3.49 -7.07
CA LEU A 79 6.92 -3.53 -8.29
C LEU A 79 7.61 -4.89 -8.37
N THR A 80 7.37 -5.64 -9.44
CA THR A 80 8.00 -6.95 -9.68
C THR A 80 8.87 -6.85 -10.92
N ARG A 81 10.04 -7.51 -10.91
CA ARG A 81 10.96 -7.53 -12.07
C ARG A 81 10.76 -8.73 -13.00
N VAL A 82 9.91 -9.69 -12.61
CA VAL A 82 9.76 -10.97 -13.30
C VAL A 82 8.27 -11.33 -13.36
N ALA A 83 7.78 -11.63 -14.55
CA ALA A 83 6.46 -12.21 -14.75
C ALA A 83 6.47 -13.65 -14.23
N VAL A 84 5.46 -14.03 -13.43
CA VAL A 84 5.26 -15.44 -13.07
C VAL A 84 4.58 -16.20 -14.21
N GLU A 85 4.76 -17.52 -14.26
CA GLU A 85 4.08 -18.38 -15.25
C GLU A 85 2.57 -18.08 -15.31
N GLY A 86 2.08 -17.80 -16.51
CA GLY A 86 0.68 -17.45 -16.77
C GLY A 86 0.36 -15.95 -16.79
N GLN A 87 1.33 -15.07 -16.52
CA GLN A 87 1.18 -13.62 -16.73
C GLN A 87 1.76 -13.18 -18.08
N PRO A 88 1.23 -12.10 -18.68
CA PRO A 88 1.82 -11.53 -19.89
C PRO A 88 3.18 -10.89 -19.57
N GLU A 89 4.10 -10.87 -20.55
CA GLU A 89 5.40 -10.20 -20.39
C GLU A 89 5.27 -8.69 -20.11
N SER A 90 4.15 -8.09 -20.54
CA SER A 90 3.82 -6.68 -20.29
C SER A 90 3.45 -6.37 -18.83
N ILE A 91 3.22 -7.37 -17.98
CA ILE A 91 2.69 -7.18 -16.62
C ILE A 91 3.57 -6.26 -15.77
N VAL A 92 4.89 -6.35 -15.93
CA VAL A 92 5.86 -5.51 -15.21
C VAL A 92 5.62 -4.04 -15.52
N GLN A 93 5.44 -3.72 -16.80
CA GLN A 93 5.22 -2.36 -17.27
C GLN A 93 3.81 -1.87 -16.93
N GLU A 94 2.80 -2.75 -16.94
CA GLU A 94 1.44 -2.42 -16.50
C GLU A 94 1.38 -2.05 -15.02
N ILE A 95 2.06 -2.80 -14.14
CA ILE A 95 2.17 -2.47 -12.71
C ILE A 95 2.88 -1.13 -12.54
N GLU A 96 4.02 -0.93 -13.21
CA GLU A 96 4.78 0.32 -13.09
C GLU A 96 3.93 1.52 -13.51
N ASN A 97 3.25 1.43 -14.66
CA ASN A 97 2.34 2.47 -15.15
C ASN A 97 1.21 2.71 -14.16
N MET A 98 0.61 1.66 -13.60
CA MET A 98 -0.43 1.78 -12.59
C MET A 98 0.08 2.55 -11.37
N VAL A 99 1.19 2.13 -10.77
CA VAL A 99 1.79 2.82 -9.61
C VAL A 99 2.08 4.28 -9.94
N ARG A 100 2.66 4.54 -11.13
CA ARG A 100 3.00 5.86 -11.64
C ARG A 100 1.79 6.80 -11.67
N THR A 101 0.59 6.33 -12.06
CA THR A 101 -0.63 7.16 -12.05
C THR A 101 -1.04 7.67 -10.67
N TYR A 102 -0.67 6.97 -9.60
CA TYR A 102 -0.95 7.40 -8.23
C TYR A 102 0.14 8.35 -7.71
N VAL A 103 1.41 7.99 -7.89
CA VAL A 103 2.54 8.73 -7.30
C VAL A 103 2.89 10.03 -8.05
N GLN A 104 2.46 10.18 -9.30
CA GLN A 104 2.63 11.42 -10.07
C GLN A 104 1.79 12.59 -9.53
N LYS A 105 0.76 12.33 -8.73
CA LYS A 105 -0.09 13.39 -8.18
C LYS A 105 0.71 14.24 -7.18
N PRO A 106 0.74 15.57 -7.31
CA PRO A 106 1.58 16.44 -6.48
C PRO A 106 1.16 16.45 -5.00
N ASN A 107 -0.10 16.13 -4.71
CA ASN A 107 -0.66 16.04 -3.36
C ASN A 107 -0.52 14.63 -2.74
N CYS A 108 0.32 13.76 -3.30
CA CYS A 108 0.58 12.42 -2.78
C CYS A 108 1.95 12.38 -2.10
N ILE A 109 1.96 11.96 -0.82
CA ILE A 109 3.18 11.60 -0.10
C ILE A 109 3.58 10.19 -0.51
N ILE A 110 4.83 10.01 -0.92
CA ILE A 110 5.39 8.74 -1.36
C ILE A 110 6.14 8.10 -0.20
N LEU A 111 5.74 6.89 0.19
CA LEU A 111 6.48 6.07 1.15
C LEU A 111 7.28 5.02 0.38
N ALA A 112 8.57 5.30 0.15
CA ALA A 112 9.48 4.40 -0.56
C ALA A 112 9.99 3.30 0.40
N ILE A 113 9.22 2.22 0.51
CA ILE A 113 9.52 1.11 1.41
C ILE A 113 10.57 0.19 0.79
N THR A 114 11.70 -0.01 1.49
CA THR A 114 12.78 -0.91 1.08
C THR A 114 13.17 -1.80 2.26
N PRO A 115 13.31 -3.13 2.08
CA PRO A 115 13.80 -3.98 3.15
C PRO A 115 15.31 -3.77 3.34
N ALA A 116 15.78 -3.72 4.58
CA ALA A 116 17.14 -3.36 4.94
C ALA A 116 18.18 -4.44 4.62
N ASN A 117 17.73 -5.65 4.29
CA ASN A 117 18.57 -6.72 3.75
C ASN A 117 18.85 -6.55 2.24
N GLN A 118 18.25 -5.57 1.58
CA GLN A 118 18.51 -5.24 0.19
C GLN A 118 19.21 -3.88 0.09
N ASP A 119 20.02 -3.75 -0.96
CA ASP A 119 20.78 -2.53 -1.18
C ASP A 119 19.85 -1.39 -1.61
N ILE A 120 19.84 -0.31 -0.84
CA ILE A 120 18.95 0.85 -1.01
C ILE A 120 19.11 1.46 -2.41
N ALA A 121 20.34 1.47 -2.93
CA ALA A 121 20.66 1.97 -4.27
C ALA A 121 19.97 1.19 -5.39
N THR A 122 19.56 -0.06 -5.13
CA THR A 122 18.91 -0.94 -6.10
C THR A 122 17.40 -0.98 -5.97
N SER A 123 16.82 -0.26 -5.00
CA SER A 123 15.38 -0.26 -4.72
C SER A 123 14.57 0.38 -5.85
N ASP A 124 13.61 -0.37 -6.39
CA ASP A 124 12.71 0.11 -7.45
C ASP A 124 11.77 1.20 -6.92
N ALA A 125 11.39 1.13 -5.63
CA ALA A 125 10.57 2.17 -5.00
C ALA A 125 11.30 3.52 -4.96
N ILE A 126 12.60 3.52 -4.66
CA ILE A 126 13.42 4.75 -4.62
C ILE A 126 13.72 5.29 -6.02
N LYS A 127 13.95 4.40 -7.00
CA LYS A 127 14.12 4.81 -8.39
C LYS A 127 12.86 5.51 -8.90
N LEU A 128 11.70 4.86 -8.75
CA LEU A 128 10.43 5.41 -9.18
C LEU A 128 10.10 6.71 -8.46
N SER A 129 10.34 6.81 -7.16
CA SER A 129 10.10 8.05 -6.41
C SER A 129 10.96 9.20 -6.90
N ARG A 130 12.24 8.96 -7.21
CA ARG A 130 13.15 9.99 -7.76
C ARG A 130 12.76 10.46 -9.16
N GLU A 131 12.13 9.60 -9.96
CA GLU A 131 11.63 9.99 -11.29
C GLU A 131 10.45 10.95 -11.21
N VAL A 132 9.55 10.76 -10.22
CA VAL A 132 8.34 11.58 -10.06
C VAL A 132 8.48 12.72 -9.04
N ASP A 133 9.50 12.65 -8.20
CA ASP A 133 9.85 13.63 -7.16
C ASP A 133 11.39 13.78 -7.07
N PRO A 134 12.05 14.42 -8.05
CA PRO A 134 13.51 14.54 -8.06
C PRO A 134 14.07 15.37 -6.90
N SER A 135 13.29 16.32 -6.38
CA SER A 135 13.66 17.13 -5.21
C SER A 135 13.49 16.37 -3.89
N GLY A 136 12.69 15.31 -3.86
CA GLY A 136 12.44 14.51 -2.67
C GLY A 136 11.56 15.20 -1.63
N GLU A 137 10.84 16.26 -1.99
CA GLU A 137 10.07 17.09 -1.06
C GLU A 137 8.88 16.34 -0.44
N ARG A 138 8.40 15.29 -1.12
CA ARG A 138 7.23 14.50 -0.73
C ARG A 138 7.52 13.01 -0.67
N THR A 139 8.79 12.62 -0.63
CA THR A 139 9.23 11.22 -0.57
C THR A 139 9.90 10.91 0.76
N PHE A 140 9.38 9.90 1.46
CA PHE A 140 9.99 9.36 2.67
C PHE A 140 10.48 7.93 2.41
N GLY A 141 11.78 7.70 2.58
CA GLY A 141 12.36 6.36 2.56
C GLY A 141 12.06 5.62 3.85
N VAL A 142 11.47 4.43 3.76
CA VAL A 142 11.15 3.59 4.92
C VAL A 142 11.94 2.30 4.83
N LEU A 143 12.84 2.06 5.79
CA LEU A 143 13.55 0.80 5.91
C LEU A 143 12.77 -0.18 6.78
N THR A 144 12.54 -1.39 6.25
CA THR A 144 11.86 -2.48 6.95
C THR A 144 12.80 -3.68 7.14
N LYS A 145 12.42 -4.68 7.94
CA LYS A 145 13.22 -5.91 8.13
C LYS A 145 14.65 -5.67 8.65
N LEU A 146 14.82 -4.71 9.56
CA LEU A 146 16.13 -4.39 10.17
C LEU A 146 16.67 -5.57 11.00
N ASP A 147 15.79 -6.43 11.51
CA ASP A 147 16.11 -7.68 12.20
C ASP A 147 16.85 -8.70 11.32
N LEU A 148 16.68 -8.60 10.00
CA LEU A 148 17.33 -9.46 9.01
C LEU A 148 18.58 -8.84 8.40
N MET A 149 19.11 -7.75 8.98
CA MET A 149 20.36 -7.17 8.53
C MET A 149 21.55 -8.05 8.92
N ASP A 150 22.48 -8.22 7.97
CA ASP A 150 23.73 -8.91 8.23
C ASP A 150 24.51 -8.23 9.37
N LYS A 151 25.09 -9.04 10.25
CA LYS A 151 25.88 -8.56 11.39
C LYS A 151 27.10 -7.78 10.88
N GLY A 152 27.03 -6.45 10.96
CA GLY A 152 28.11 -5.54 10.55
C GLY A 152 27.66 -4.28 9.81
N THR A 153 26.40 -4.22 9.35
CA THR A 153 25.87 -3.07 8.61
C THR A 153 25.10 -2.13 9.55
N ASN A 154 25.54 -0.87 9.67
CA ASN A 154 24.87 0.15 10.49
C ASN A 154 23.81 0.92 9.68
N ALA A 155 22.55 0.86 10.10
CA ALA A 155 21.43 1.63 9.53
C ALA A 155 21.25 3.03 10.19
N LEU A 156 22.36 3.68 10.56
CA LEU A 156 22.33 4.93 11.34
C LEU A 156 21.85 6.15 10.53
N ASP A 157 21.83 6.09 9.19
CA ASP A 157 21.49 7.22 8.31
C ASP A 157 20.06 7.21 7.74
N ALA A 158 19.22 6.23 8.12
CA ALA A 158 17.82 6.21 7.69
C ALA A 158 16.93 6.75 8.81
N SER A 159 16.49 8.00 8.67
CA SER A 159 15.44 8.61 9.50
C SER A 159 14.14 7.78 9.42
N ILE A 160 13.98 6.82 10.32
CA ILE A 160 12.83 5.91 10.42
C ILE A 160 11.67 6.63 11.11
N TRP A 161 10.63 6.95 10.35
CA TRP A 161 9.32 7.31 10.90
C TRP A 161 8.33 6.16 10.68
N CYS A 162 8.24 5.28 11.67
CA CYS A 162 7.18 4.27 11.74
C CYS A 162 5.90 4.94 12.26
N SER A 163 5.14 5.58 11.36
CA SER A 163 3.85 6.19 11.69
C SER A 163 2.75 5.13 11.86
N ALA A 164 1.80 5.37 12.79
CA ALA A 164 0.63 4.55 13.08
C ALA A 164 -0.23 4.19 11.85
N ALA A 165 -0.14 4.99 10.77
CA ALA A 165 -0.80 4.69 9.50
C ALA A 165 -0.26 3.40 8.84
N TYR A 166 1.05 3.13 8.96
CA TYR A 166 1.66 1.88 8.48
C TYR A 166 1.18 0.68 9.29
N ALA A 167 1.05 0.83 10.62
CA ALA A 167 0.56 -0.23 11.48
C ALA A 167 -0.90 -0.63 11.16
N LEU A 168 -1.74 0.32 10.76
CA LEU A 168 -3.11 0.02 10.32
C LEU A 168 -3.13 -0.70 8.96
N CYS A 169 -2.29 -0.28 8.01
CA CYS A 169 -2.13 -0.95 6.73
C CYS A 169 -1.62 -2.40 6.90
N CYS A 170 -0.58 -2.61 7.72
CA CYS A 170 -0.06 -3.95 8.03
C CYS A 170 -1.00 -4.83 8.85
N LYS A 171 -1.98 -4.25 9.57
CA LYS A 171 -3.04 -5.05 10.22
C LYS A 171 -4.13 -5.48 9.25
N LEU A 172 -4.33 -4.76 8.15
CA LEU A 172 -5.36 -5.07 7.16
C LEU A 172 -4.86 -6.01 6.06
N LEU A 173 -3.59 -5.87 5.67
CA LEU A 173 -2.87 -6.74 4.72
C LEU A 173 -2.24 -7.96 5.39
#